data_AF-A0A8I1RHU3-F1
#
_entry.id   AF-A0A8I1RHU3-F1
#
_cell.length_a   1.000
_cell.length_b   1.000
_cell.length_c   1.000
_cell.angle_alpha   90.00
_cell.angle_beta   90.00
_cell.angle_gamma   90.00
#
_symmetry.space_group_name_H-M   'P 1'
#
loop_
_entity.id
_entity.type
_entity.pdbx_description
1 polymer ?
#
loop_
_entity_poly.entity_id
_entity_poly.type
_entity_poly.pdbx_seq_one_letter_code
_entity_poly.pdbx_strand_id
1 'polypeptide(L)'
;MIKPSVFVASTALAFVAASALAQPATLDVRATMQQRVNPAMMAIWDVGNNALNDEGGIDPKLMDGAKWAQVAEAADQLAAVGKDMAGAQGFIAAAPGNSEVGDGEITMAAVQQHIDGDPAGLKQMAAAFADHAQRLATAARAKDAATAGDLIAEMDGVCETCHARYWYPE
;
A
#
# COMPACT_ATOMS: atom_id res chain seq x y z
N MET A 1 -0.58 6.89 77.23
CA MET A 1 -1.28 7.08 75.94
C MET A 1 -0.28 6.76 74.84
N ILE A 2 -0.49 5.65 74.13
CA ILE A 2 0.40 5.14 73.06
C ILE A 2 -0.04 5.80 71.75
N LYS A 3 0.90 6.35 70.97
CA LYS A 3 0.65 6.84 69.60
C LYS A 3 1.61 6.14 68.62
N PRO A 4 1.15 5.77 67.40
CA PRO A 4 1.73 4.66 66.65
C PRO A 4 2.75 5.07 65.59
N SER A 5 3.46 4.03 65.16
CA SER A 5 4.50 3.91 64.15
C SER A 5 4.21 4.58 62.81
N VAL A 6 5.28 5.12 62.21
CA VAL A 6 5.33 5.53 60.80
C VAL A 6 6.19 4.51 60.04
N PHE A 7 5.58 3.76 59.12
CA PHE A 7 6.28 3.05 58.07
C PHE A 7 6.24 3.91 56.80
N VAL A 8 7.42 4.25 56.27
CA VAL A 8 7.57 4.87 54.95
C VAL A 8 7.81 3.75 53.95
N ALA A 9 6.84 3.50 53.06
CA ALA A 9 7.03 2.67 51.89
C ALA A 9 7.11 3.59 50.66
N SER A 10 8.30 3.73 50.10
CA SER A 10 8.52 4.44 48.84
C SER A 10 8.29 3.48 47.67
N THR A 11 7.16 3.63 46.99
CA THR A 11 6.85 2.94 45.73
C THR A 11 7.41 3.73 44.55
N ALA A 12 8.38 3.16 43.84
CA ALA A 12 8.87 3.69 42.58
C ALA A 12 7.86 3.38 41.46
N LEU A 13 7.27 4.41 40.83
CA LEU A 13 6.52 4.26 39.58
C LEU A 13 7.50 4.28 38.39
N ALA A 14 7.60 3.15 37.70
CA ALA A 14 8.21 3.06 36.39
C ALA A 14 7.18 3.50 35.33
N PHE A 15 7.42 4.65 34.67
CA PHE A 15 6.70 5.04 33.47
C PHE A 15 7.24 4.26 32.27
N VAL A 16 6.49 3.26 31.79
CA VAL A 16 6.70 2.66 30.48
C VAL A 16 5.97 3.53 29.46
N ALA A 17 6.69 4.46 28.83
CA ALA A 17 6.17 5.18 27.67
C ALA A 17 6.26 4.27 26.45
N ALA A 18 5.18 3.56 26.15
CA ALA A 18 5.00 2.91 24.86
C ALA A 18 4.76 3.99 23.80
N SER A 19 5.81 4.34 23.05
CA SER A 19 5.69 5.19 21.87
C SER A 19 4.91 4.43 20.80
N ALA A 20 3.58 4.59 20.79
CA ALA A 20 2.77 4.27 19.63
C ALA A 20 3.25 5.19 18.50
N LEU A 21 3.84 4.62 17.45
CA LEU A 21 4.14 5.34 16.22
C LEU A 21 2.82 5.94 15.71
N ALA A 22 2.69 7.26 15.78
CA ALA A 22 1.51 7.96 15.30
C ALA A 22 1.36 7.69 13.80
N GLN A 23 0.32 6.96 13.41
CA GLN A 23 -0.10 6.90 12.03
C GLN A 23 -0.37 8.32 11.53
N PRO A 24 0.05 8.69 10.31
CA PRO A 24 -0.20 10.02 9.79
C PRO A 24 -1.71 10.30 9.82
N ALA A 25 -2.09 11.41 10.44
CA ALA A 25 -3.50 11.78 10.66
C ALA A 25 -4.29 11.91 9.34
N THR A 26 -3.59 12.20 8.24
CA THR A 26 -4.16 12.29 6.90
C THR A 26 -3.14 11.81 5.88
N LEU A 27 -3.55 10.93 4.96
CA LEU A 27 -2.72 10.42 3.88
C LEU A 27 -2.99 11.19 2.58
N ASP A 28 -1.92 11.65 1.92
CA ASP A 28 -1.99 12.22 0.57
C ASP A 28 -2.02 11.08 -0.45
N VAL A 29 -3.16 10.89 -1.11
CA VAL A 29 -3.38 9.76 -2.01
C VAL A 29 -2.54 9.90 -3.27
N ARG A 30 -2.55 11.06 -3.94
CA ARG A 30 -1.79 11.27 -5.17
C ARG A 30 -0.28 11.16 -4.94
N ALA A 31 0.23 11.76 -3.87
CA ALA A 31 1.64 11.63 -3.52
C ALA A 31 2.01 10.17 -3.22
N THR A 32 1.15 9.44 -2.50
CA THR A 32 1.34 8.01 -2.24
C THR A 32 1.40 7.20 -3.53
N MET A 33 0.50 7.46 -4.48
CA MET A 33 0.51 6.80 -5.78
C MET A 33 1.80 7.09 -6.54
N GLN A 34 2.15 8.36 -6.73
CA GLN A 34 3.32 8.78 -7.51
C GLN A 34 4.65 8.31 -6.91
N GLN A 35 4.78 8.34 -5.58
CA GLN A 35 6.07 8.14 -4.91
C GLN A 35 6.28 6.71 -4.42
N ARG A 36 5.22 5.94 -4.22
CA ARG A 36 5.31 4.60 -3.63
C ARG A 36 4.69 3.51 -4.50
N VAL A 37 3.47 3.72 -5.01
CA VAL A 37 2.80 2.70 -5.84
C VAL A 37 3.43 2.63 -7.23
N ASN A 38 3.50 3.75 -7.95
CA ASN A 38 3.97 3.77 -9.33
C ASN A 38 5.40 3.21 -9.48
N PRO A 39 6.41 3.60 -8.66
CA PRO A 39 7.76 3.06 -8.82
C PRO A 39 7.84 1.56 -8.54
N ALA A 40 7.15 1.06 -7.52
CA ALA A 40 7.13 -0.36 -7.18
C ALA A 40 6.39 -1.18 -8.27
N MET A 41 5.29 -0.66 -8.80
CA MET A 41 4.56 -1.30 -9.88
C MET A 41 5.40 -1.36 -11.17
N MET A 42 6.07 -0.25 -11.52
CA MET A 42 7.00 -0.21 -12.64
C MET A 42 8.14 -1.23 -12.48
N ALA A 43 8.67 -1.42 -11.26
CA ALA A 43 9.71 -2.40 -11.01
C ALA A 43 9.22 -3.86 -11.22
N ILE A 44 7.97 -4.15 -10.88
CA ILE A 44 7.35 -5.47 -11.13
C ILE A 44 7.11 -5.66 -12.63
N TRP A 45 6.54 -4.67 -13.31
CA TRP A 45 6.26 -4.76 -14.76
C TRP A 45 7.53 -4.84 -15.59
N ASP A 46 8.58 -4.10 -15.24
CA ASP A 46 9.87 -4.18 -15.93
C ASP A 46 10.44 -5.61 -15.86
N VAL A 47 10.37 -6.26 -14.70
CA VAL A 47 10.81 -7.66 -14.59
C VAL A 47 9.85 -8.61 -15.31
N GLY A 48 8.54 -8.49 -15.07
CA GLY A 48 7.53 -9.40 -15.58
C GLY A 48 7.45 -9.38 -17.12
N ASN A 49 7.39 -8.19 -17.72
CA ASN A 49 7.26 -8.03 -19.17
C ASN A 49 8.51 -8.54 -19.92
N ASN A 50 9.70 -8.38 -19.32
CA ASN A 50 10.95 -8.90 -19.89
C ASN A 50 11.17 -10.41 -19.61
N ALA A 51 10.23 -11.06 -18.92
CA ALA A 51 10.28 -12.48 -18.58
C ALA A 51 9.12 -13.28 -19.17
N LEU A 52 8.32 -12.71 -20.09
CA LEU A 52 7.19 -13.41 -20.70
C LEU A 52 7.65 -14.52 -21.66
N ASN A 53 6.93 -15.64 -21.65
CA ASN A 53 6.98 -16.68 -22.67
C ASN A 53 6.01 -16.36 -23.83
N ASP A 54 5.98 -17.22 -24.85
CA ASP A 54 5.14 -17.06 -26.03
C ASP A 54 3.62 -17.14 -25.71
N GLU A 55 3.26 -17.71 -24.55
CA GLU A 55 1.89 -17.81 -24.05
C GLU A 55 1.47 -16.64 -23.15
N GLY A 56 2.36 -15.66 -22.90
CA GLY A 56 2.08 -14.51 -22.05
C GLY A 56 2.16 -14.78 -20.54
N GLY A 57 2.69 -15.94 -20.12
CA GLY A 57 3.05 -16.23 -18.73
C GLY A 57 4.53 -15.95 -18.45
N ILE A 58 4.95 -15.93 -17.18
CA ILE A 58 6.37 -15.80 -16.84
C ILE A 58 7.13 -17.08 -17.22
N ASP A 59 8.19 -16.97 -18.03
CA ASP A 59 9.18 -18.03 -18.26
C ASP A 59 10.15 -18.12 -17.06
N PRO A 60 10.14 -19.21 -16.28
CA PRO A 60 11.08 -19.39 -15.18
C PRO A 60 12.56 -19.34 -15.62
N LYS A 61 12.87 -19.65 -16.88
CA LYS A 61 14.24 -19.61 -17.41
C LYS A 61 14.76 -18.19 -17.58
N LEU A 62 13.88 -17.21 -17.73
CA LEU A 62 14.23 -15.79 -17.82
C LEU A 62 14.29 -15.12 -16.43
N MET A 63 13.93 -15.84 -15.38
CA MET A 63 13.87 -15.36 -14.00
C MET A 63 14.98 -15.94 -13.13
N ASP A 64 16.07 -15.19 -12.98
CA ASP A 64 17.11 -15.51 -12.00
C ASP A 64 16.69 -15.13 -10.57
N GLY A 65 17.53 -15.47 -9.59
CA GLY A 65 17.26 -15.18 -8.18
C GLY A 65 17.12 -13.68 -7.86
N ALA A 66 17.81 -12.80 -8.60
CA ALA A 66 17.75 -11.36 -8.38
C ALA A 66 16.41 -10.79 -8.87
N LYS A 67 15.94 -11.25 -10.03
CA LYS A 67 14.61 -10.88 -10.56
C LYS A 67 13.48 -11.33 -9.64
N TRP A 68 13.55 -12.56 -9.11
CA TRP A 68 12.58 -13.03 -8.11
C TRP A 68 12.59 -12.17 -6.84
N ALA A 69 13.79 -11.80 -6.35
CA ALA A 69 13.92 -10.94 -5.20
C ALA A 69 13.37 -9.53 -5.46
N GLN A 70 13.62 -8.96 -6.64
CA GLN A 70 13.11 -7.65 -7.05
C GLN A 70 11.58 -7.62 -7.09
N VAL A 71 10.94 -8.64 -7.67
CA VAL A 71 9.46 -8.74 -7.66
C VAL A 71 8.94 -8.87 -6.23
N ALA A 72 9.57 -9.71 -5.41
CA ALA A 72 9.15 -9.89 -4.02
C ALA A 72 9.28 -8.60 -3.19
N GLU A 73 10.38 -7.86 -3.33
CA GLU A 73 10.61 -6.60 -2.63
C GLU A 73 9.63 -5.51 -3.07
N ALA A 74 9.43 -5.34 -4.38
CA ALA A 74 8.47 -4.37 -4.88
C ALA A 74 7.04 -4.72 -4.47
N ALA A 75 6.67 -5.99 -4.49
CA ALA A 75 5.35 -6.45 -4.03
C ALA A 75 5.16 -6.23 -2.51
N ASP A 76 6.19 -6.42 -1.70
CA ASP A 76 6.16 -6.04 -0.28
C ASP A 76 5.94 -4.53 -0.08
N GLN A 77 6.58 -3.69 -0.89
CA GLN A 77 6.39 -2.23 -0.84
C GLN A 77 4.94 -1.87 -1.15
N LEU A 78 4.33 -2.49 -2.17
CA LEU A 78 2.91 -2.32 -2.48
C LEU A 78 2.02 -2.80 -1.34
N ALA A 79 2.31 -3.96 -0.75
CA ALA A 79 1.57 -4.49 0.40
C ALA A 79 1.63 -3.55 1.61
N ALA A 80 2.80 -2.94 1.87
CA ALA A 80 2.97 -1.95 2.92
C ALA A 80 2.15 -0.68 2.64
N VAL A 81 2.18 -0.16 1.40
CA VAL A 81 1.37 1.01 1.01
C VAL A 81 -0.11 0.75 1.20
N GLY A 82 -0.62 -0.39 0.73
CA GLY A 82 -2.04 -0.73 0.89
C GLY A 82 -2.45 -0.83 2.35
N LYS A 83 -1.60 -1.38 3.23
CA LYS A 83 -1.83 -1.41 4.68
C LYS A 83 -1.86 -0.01 5.29
N ASP A 84 -0.93 0.86 4.91
CA ASP A 84 -0.90 2.26 5.37
C ASP A 84 -2.18 3.00 4.96
N MET A 85 -2.60 2.84 3.70
CA MET A 85 -3.82 3.45 3.18
C MET A 85 -5.08 2.91 3.87
N ALA A 86 -5.18 1.60 4.06
CA ALA A 86 -6.29 0.99 4.78
C ALA A 86 -6.38 1.47 6.24
N GLY A 87 -5.23 1.72 6.88
CA GLY A 87 -5.12 2.19 8.25
C GLY A 87 -5.17 3.72 8.43
N ALA A 88 -5.23 4.51 7.36
CA ALA A 88 -5.18 5.97 7.43
C ALA A 88 -6.38 6.55 8.20
N GLN A 89 -6.18 7.62 8.95
CA GLN A 89 -7.27 8.27 9.70
C GLN A 89 -8.15 9.17 8.81
N GLY A 90 -7.58 9.69 7.72
CA GLY A 90 -8.26 10.47 6.69
C GLY A 90 -7.42 10.55 5.42
N PHE A 91 -7.98 11.16 4.39
CA PHE A 91 -7.35 11.26 3.07
C PHE A 91 -7.46 12.69 2.53
N ILE A 92 -6.40 13.14 1.87
CA ILE A 92 -6.49 14.21 0.88
C ILE A 92 -6.18 13.64 -0.50
N ALA A 93 -6.92 14.05 -1.52
CA ALA A 93 -6.69 13.64 -2.89
C ALA A 93 -5.28 14.06 -3.34
N ALA A 94 -4.89 15.30 -3.07
CA ALA A 94 -3.55 15.82 -3.31
C ALA A 94 -3.25 17.04 -2.42
N ALA A 95 -2.00 17.19 -1.99
CA ALA A 95 -1.51 18.41 -1.34
C ALA A 95 -1.52 19.64 -2.28
N PRO A 96 -1.57 20.86 -1.73
CA PRO A 96 -1.34 22.07 -2.51
C PRO A 96 -0.02 22.00 -3.29
N GLY A 97 -0.06 22.24 -4.60
CA GLY A 97 1.09 22.14 -5.49
C GLY A 97 1.29 20.77 -6.17
N ASN A 98 0.46 19.77 -5.85
CA ASN A 98 0.37 18.51 -6.59
C ASN A 98 -1.04 18.28 -7.17
N SER A 99 -1.84 19.33 -7.32
CA SER A 99 -3.25 19.22 -7.73
C SER A 99 -3.49 19.35 -9.23
N GLU A 100 -2.45 19.65 -10.01
CA GLU A 100 -2.54 19.79 -11.46
C GLU A 100 -2.80 18.43 -12.11
N VAL A 101 -3.70 18.44 -13.10
CA VAL A 101 -4.17 17.25 -13.82
C VAL A 101 -4.03 17.47 -15.33
N GLY A 102 -3.94 16.38 -16.09
CA GLY A 102 -3.83 16.42 -17.54
C GLY A 102 -5.16 16.73 -18.25
N ASP A 103 -5.09 16.95 -19.56
CA ASP A 103 -6.28 17.14 -20.39
C ASP A 103 -7.19 15.89 -20.33
N GLY A 104 -8.46 16.10 -20.02
CA GLY A 104 -9.46 15.02 -19.92
C GLY A 104 -9.52 14.32 -18.55
N GLU A 105 -8.66 14.68 -17.59
CA GLU A 105 -8.73 14.18 -16.21
C GLU A 105 -9.66 15.03 -15.34
N ILE A 106 -10.38 14.40 -14.39
CA ILE A 106 -11.14 15.15 -13.39
C ILE A 106 -10.20 15.89 -12.42
N THR A 107 -10.66 17.01 -11.88
CA THR A 107 -9.87 17.79 -10.93
C THR A 107 -9.63 17.01 -9.62
N MET A 108 -8.52 17.30 -8.92
CA MET A 108 -8.29 16.72 -7.58
C MET A 108 -9.35 17.14 -6.55
N ALA A 109 -10.08 18.23 -6.78
CA ALA A 109 -11.24 18.60 -5.97
C ALA A 109 -12.42 17.63 -6.20
N ALA A 110 -12.64 17.17 -7.42
CA ALA A 110 -13.65 16.13 -7.72
C ALA A 110 -13.22 14.78 -7.12
N VAL A 111 -11.95 14.38 -7.28
CA VAL A 111 -11.39 13.18 -6.61
C VAL A 111 -11.62 13.24 -5.10
N GLN A 112 -11.36 14.40 -4.47
CA GLN A 112 -11.62 14.57 -3.04
C GLN A 112 -13.09 14.34 -2.70
N GLN A 113 -14.04 14.85 -3.51
CA GLN A 113 -15.47 14.62 -3.28
C GLN A 113 -15.83 13.12 -3.36
N HIS A 114 -15.24 12.37 -4.29
CA HIS A 114 -15.46 10.92 -4.37
C HIS A 114 -14.90 10.18 -3.15
N ILE A 115 -13.69 10.55 -2.70
CA ILE A 115 -13.08 9.99 -1.50
C ILE A 115 -13.90 10.33 -0.25
N ASP A 116 -14.36 11.57 -0.11
CA ASP A 116 -15.18 12.02 1.02
C ASP A 116 -16.55 11.34 1.04
N GLY A 117 -17.09 10.99 -0.14
CA GLY A 117 -18.33 10.23 -0.28
C GLY A 117 -18.25 8.77 0.16
N ASP A 118 -17.06 8.15 0.08
CA ASP A 118 -16.85 6.76 0.48
C ASP A 118 -15.40 6.47 0.96
N PRO A 119 -14.98 7.03 2.11
CA PRO A 119 -13.63 6.80 2.62
C PRO A 119 -13.44 5.37 3.13
N ALA A 120 -14.53 4.69 3.52
CA ALA A 120 -14.50 3.30 3.96
C ALA A 120 -14.25 2.35 2.78
N GLY A 121 -14.88 2.60 1.64
CA GLY A 121 -14.63 1.85 0.40
C GLY A 121 -13.18 1.99 -0.07
N LEU A 122 -12.58 3.18 0.03
CA LEU A 122 -11.17 3.37 -0.32
C LEU A 122 -10.26 2.52 0.57
N LYS A 123 -10.52 2.50 1.89
CA LYS A 123 -9.78 1.65 2.84
C LYS A 123 -9.94 0.16 2.53
N GLN A 124 -11.14 -0.27 2.19
CA GLN A 124 -11.40 -1.67 1.84
C GLN A 124 -10.64 -2.08 0.59
N MET A 125 -10.67 -1.26 -0.47
CA MET A 125 -9.93 -1.52 -1.70
C MET A 125 -8.41 -1.51 -1.45
N ALA A 126 -7.91 -0.58 -0.62
CA ALA A 126 -6.50 -0.57 -0.22
C ALA A 126 -6.07 -1.83 0.56
N ALA A 127 -6.95 -2.37 1.41
CA ALA A 127 -6.69 -3.62 2.11
C ALA A 127 -6.67 -4.82 1.15
N ALA A 128 -7.58 -4.87 0.17
CA ALA A 128 -7.59 -5.90 -0.86
C ALA A 128 -6.34 -5.81 -1.76
N PHE A 129 -5.93 -4.61 -2.14
CA PHE A 129 -4.66 -4.37 -2.83
C PHE A 129 -3.46 -4.86 -2.03
N ALA A 130 -3.44 -4.61 -0.71
CA ALA A 130 -2.37 -5.10 0.15
C ALA A 130 -2.30 -6.63 0.21
N ASP A 131 -3.44 -7.31 0.28
CA ASP A 131 -3.52 -8.77 0.27
C ASP A 131 -3.03 -9.35 -1.06
N HIS A 132 -3.48 -8.77 -2.18
CA HIS A 132 -3.03 -9.15 -3.52
C HIS A 132 -1.51 -9.03 -3.68
N ALA A 133 -0.95 -7.89 -3.28
CA ALA A 133 0.49 -7.66 -3.30
C ALA A 133 1.25 -8.62 -2.38
N GLN A 134 0.71 -8.96 -1.20
CA GLN A 134 1.31 -9.94 -0.29
C GLN A 134 1.34 -11.35 -0.89
N ARG A 135 0.28 -11.75 -1.60
CA ARG A 135 0.22 -13.02 -2.35
C ARG A 135 1.28 -13.05 -3.44
N LEU A 136 1.44 -11.95 -4.19
CA LEU A 136 2.48 -11.85 -5.23
C LEU A 136 3.87 -11.96 -4.62
N ALA A 137 4.13 -11.26 -3.52
CA ALA A 137 5.41 -11.32 -2.84
C ALA A 137 5.72 -12.74 -2.31
N THR A 138 4.68 -13.49 -1.90
CA THR A 138 4.82 -14.89 -1.48
C THR A 138 5.16 -15.81 -2.66
N ALA A 139 4.43 -15.68 -3.76
CA ALA A 139 4.67 -16.45 -4.99
C ALA A 139 6.07 -16.19 -5.56
N ALA A 140 6.51 -14.93 -5.58
CA ALA A 140 7.83 -14.54 -6.05
C ALA A 140 8.96 -15.16 -5.21
N ARG A 141 8.82 -15.19 -3.87
CA ARG A 141 9.79 -15.87 -2.98
C ARG A 141 9.82 -17.37 -3.18
N ALA A 142 8.66 -17.97 -3.45
CA ALA A 142 8.54 -19.38 -3.79
C ALA A 142 9.04 -19.70 -5.21
N LYS A 143 9.34 -18.67 -6.03
CA LYS A 143 9.66 -18.77 -7.47
C LYS A 143 8.57 -19.51 -8.25
N ASP A 144 7.33 -19.33 -7.83
CA ASP A 144 6.16 -19.90 -8.49
C ASP A 144 5.75 -19.00 -9.66
N ALA A 145 6.27 -19.31 -10.85
CA ALA A 145 6.08 -18.49 -12.03
C ALA A 145 4.63 -18.44 -12.53
N ALA A 146 3.88 -19.53 -12.35
CA ALA A 146 2.47 -19.56 -12.74
C ALA A 146 1.68 -18.59 -11.85
N THR A 147 1.74 -18.79 -10.53
CA THR A 147 1.01 -17.94 -9.58
C THR A 147 1.47 -16.49 -9.63
N ALA A 148 2.78 -16.23 -9.75
CA ALA A 148 3.29 -14.87 -9.84
C ALA A 148 2.85 -14.18 -11.14
N GLY A 149 2.84 -14.90 -12.28
CA GLY A 149 2.37 -14.38 -13.55
C GLY A 149 0.90 -13.98 -13.51
N ASP A 150 0.04 -14.86 -13.00
CA ASP A 150 -1.40 -14.59 -12.85
C ASP A 150 -1.63 -13.36 -11.97
N LEU A 151 -0.96 -13.27 -10.82
CA LEU A 151 -1.10 -12.14 -9.89
C LEU A 151 -0.60 -10.81 -10.48
N ILE A 152 0.45 -10.83 -11.31
CA ILE A 152 0.91 -9.63 -12.01
C ILE A 152 -0.13 -9.19 -13.05
N ALA A 153 -0.66 -10.14 -13.83
CA ALA A 153 -1.68 -9.85 -14.85
C ALA A 153 -3.00 -9.33 -14.24
N GLU A 154 -3.40 -9.84 -13.06
CA GLU A 154 -4.58 -9.39 -12.33
C GLU A 154 -4.44 -7.97 -11.76
N MET A 155 -3.21 -7.47 -11.60
CA MET A 155 -2.95 -6.20 -10.92
C MET A 155 -3.59 -5.00 -11.62
N ASP A 156 -3.65 -5.00 -12.97
CA ASP A 156 -4.33 -3.96 -13.74
C ASP A 156 -5.80 -3.84 -13.34
N GLY A 157 -6.49 -4.97 -13.15
CA GLY A 157 -7.88 -5.01 -12.70
C GLY A 157 -8.05 -4.51 -11.26
N VAL A 158 -7.07 -4.77 -10.38
CA VAL A 158 -7.07 -4.24 -9.01
C VAL A 158 -6.93 -2.72 -9.00
N CYS A 159 -6.00 -2.19 -9.81
CA CYS A 159 -5.80 -0.76 -10.00
C CYS A 159 -7.06 -0.09 -10.58
N GLU A 160 -7.61 -0.67 -11.65
CA GLU A 160 -8.77 -0.14 -12.37
C GLU A 160 -10.01 -0.10 -11.48
N THR A 161 -10.23 -1.14 -10.66
CA THR A 161 -11.37 -1.16 -9.73
C THR A 161 -11.36 0.05 -8.77
N CYS A 162 -10.18 0.46 -8.31
CA CYS A 162 -10.03 1.64 -7.45
C CYS A 162 -10.16 2.93 -8.27
N HIS A 163 -9.47 3.02 -9.41
CA HIS A 163 -9.45 4.22 -10.24
C HIS A 163 -10.83 4.55 -10.82
N ALA A 164 -11.58 3.57 -11.29
CA ALA A 164 -12.94 3.77 -11.79
C ALA A 164 -13.91 4.31 -10.73
N ARG A 165 -13.62 4.12 -9.44
CA ARG A 165 -14.48 4.64 -8.36
C ARG A 165 -14.11 6.05 -7.90
N TYR A 166 -12.82 6.36 -7.86
CA TYR A 166 -12.33 7.60 -7.21
C TYR A 166 -11.61 8.56 -8.15
N TRP A 167 -11.03 8.06 -9.24
CA TRP A 167 -10.10 8.82 -10.10
C TRP A 167 -10.68 9.14 -11.47
N TYR A 168 -11.47 8.24 -12.06
CA TYR A 168 -12.17 8.45 -13.34
C TYR A 168 -13.59 7.86 -13.29
N PRO A 169 -14.47 8.34 -12.40
CA PRO A 169 -15.83 7.82 -12.28
C PRO A 169 -16.72 8.32 -13.42
N GLU A 170 -16.53 7.78 -14.62
CA GLU A 170 -17.38 8.00 -15.82
C GLU A 170 -17.59 6.70 -16.60
#